data_AF-A0A8W8P420-F1
#
_entry.id   AF-A0A8W8P420-F1
#
_cell.length_a   1.000
_cell.length_b   1.000
_cell.length_c   1.000
_cell.angle_alpha   90.00
_cell.angle_beta   90.00
_cell.angle_gamma   90.00
#
_symmetry.space_group_name_H-M   'P 1'
#
loop_
_entity.id
_entity.type
_entity.pdbx_description
1 polymer ?
#
loop_
_entity_poly.entity_id
_entity_poly.type
_entity_poly.pdbx_seq_one_letter_code
_entity_poly.pdbx_strand_id
1 'polypeptide(L)'
;MLRHEAMFMLILPWIGFAYENIAKYSYASQKYPFEIGCPSPKYYGEGCNLPCPLTCKNRRCHMETGKCFGCEDGYFGSTCNFSCPYPEYYGERCNLPCPPTCKNRRCHMETGKCFGCEDGYLGSTCNFRMQGITADRGLVVDNMGCGQEQKIHTKEMRGQLEKRLCC
;
A
#
# COMPACT_ATOMS: atom_id res chain seq x y z
N MET A 1 -15.18 37.87 -70.54
CA MET A 1 -13.90 37.14 -70.50
C MET A 1 -14.17 35.86 -69.73
N LEU A 2 -14.79 34.87 -70.36
CA LEU A 2 -14.22 33.75 -71.12
C LEU A 2 -14.38 32.46 -70.31
N ARG A 3 -14.77 31.43 -71.05
CA ARG A 3 -15.39 30.15 -70.71
C ARG A 3 -14.31 29.05 -70.71
N HIS A 4 -14.70 27.82 -70.34
CA HIS A 4 -13.98 26.53 -70.50
C HIS A 4 -13.04 26.13 -69.34
N GLU A 5 -12.88 24.87 -68.94
CA GLU A 5 -13.51 23.55 -69.22
C GLU A 5 -12.92 22.59 -68.17
N ALA A 6 -13.53 21.41 -68.04
CA ALA A 6 -12.99 20.28 -67.31
C ALA A 6 -11.57 19.87 -67.78
N MET A 7 -10.65 19.62 -66.84
CA MET A 7 -9.38 18.90 -67.05
C MET A 7 -8.76 18.73 -65.66
N PHE A 8 -8.87 17.63 -64.93
CA PHE A 8 -8.22 16.37 -65.22
C PHE A 8 -8.82 15.32 -64.25
N MET A 9 -9.83 14.60 -64.72
CA MET A 9 -9.97 13.21 -64.30
C MET A 9 -8.85 12.44 -65.01
N LEU A 10 -8.29 11.43 -64.34
CA LEU A 10 -7.21 10.52 -64.74
C LEU A 10 -5.82 10.93 -64.20
N ILE A 11 -5.42 10.32 -63.08
CA ILE A 11 -4.25 9.43 -62.95
C ILE A 11 -4.15 8.93 -61.48
N LEU A 12 -4.05 7.59 -61.35
CA LEU A 12 -3.77 6.72 -60.18
C LEU A 12 -4.94 6.05 -59.42
N PRO A 13 -5.22 4.76 -59.71
CA PRO A 13 -6.26 3.94 -59.06
C PRO A 13 -5.77 3.23 -57.79
N TRP A 14 -5.28 3.94 -56.77
CA TRP A 14 -4.70 3.30 -55.56
C TRP A 14 -4.94 4.04 -54.23
N ILE A 15 -6.00 4.84 -54.08
CA ILE A 15 -6.37 5.43 -52.75
C ILE A 15 -7.88 5.29 -52.46
N GLY A 16 -8.51 4.26 -53.02
CA GLY A 16 -9.94 3.97 -52.87
C GLY A 16 -10.33 3.14 -51.64
N PHE A 17 -9.42 2.82 -50.71
CA PHE A 17 -9.71 1.93 -49.57
C PHE A 17 -9.52 2.55 -48.18
N ALA A 18 -9.10 3.81 -48.07
CA ALA A 18 -8.75 4.40 -46.77
C ALA A 18 -9.78 5.38 -46.18
N TYR A 19 -10.78 5.86 -46.95
CA TYR A 19 -11.63 6.97 -46.49
C TYR A 19 -13.04 6.58 -46.02
N GLU A 20 -13.53 5.36 -46.25
CA GLU A 20 -14.87 4.96 -45.79
C GLU A 20 -14.91 4.38 -44.36
N ASN A 21 -13.74 4.20 -43.73
CA ASN A 21 -13.64 3.62 -42.39
C ASN A 21 -13.46 4.65 -41.27
N ILE A 22 -12.96 5.87 -41.56
CA ILE A 22 -12.70 6.88 -40.54
C ILE A 22 -14.02 7.48 -40.02
N ALA A 23 -15.00 7.72 -40.90
CA ALA A 23 -16.29 8.30 -40.51
C ALA A 23 -17.15 7.35 -39.65
N LYS A 24 -17.09 6.02 -39.91
CA LYS A 24 -17.77 5.01 -39.10
C LYS A 24 -17.13 4.85 -37.71
N TYR A 25 -15.80 4.85 -37.65
CA TYR A 25 -15.05 4.82 -36.39
C TYR A 25 -15.35 6.05 -35.52
N SER A 26 -15.37 7.24 -36.14
CA SER A 26 -15.61 8.50 -35.45
C SER A 26 -17.04 8.61 -34.88
N TYR A 27 -18.05 8.13 -35.61
CA TYR A 27 -19.44 8.12 -35.14
C TYR A 27 -19.68 7.12 -33.99
N ALA A 28 -18.96 5.99 -33.96
CA ALA A 28 -19.04 5.03 -32.86
C ALA A 28 -18.46 5.59 -31.54
N SER A 29 -17.39 6.39 -31.62
CA SER A 29 -16.78 7.04 -30.45
C SER A 29 -17.56 8.24 -29.88
N GLN A 30 -18.46 8.86 -30.66
CA GLN A 30 -19.28 9.99 -30.19
C GLN A 30 -20.69 9.59 -29.72
N LYS A 31 -21.19 8.42 -30.11
CA LYS A 31 -22.54 7.94 -29.75
C LYS A 31 -22.61 7.21 -28.42
N TYR A 32 -21.49 6.68 -27.94
CA TYR A 32 -21.38 6.14 -26.59
C TYR A 32 -20.52 7.11 -25.76
N PRO A 33 -21.11 8.02 -24.97
CA PRO A 33 -20.44 8.43 -23.74
C PRO A 33 -20.33 7.16 -22.89
N PHE A 34 -19.30 6.36 -23.16
CA PHE A 34 -18.99 5.17 -22.41
C PHE A 34 -18.61 5.71 -21.03
N GLU A 35 -19.54 5.69 -20.09
CA GLU A 35 -19.19 5.56 -18.68
C GLU A 35 -18.46 4.22 -18.57
N ILE A 36 -17.13 4.21 -18.81
CA ILE A 36 -16.29 3.00 -18.77
C ILE A 36 -16.02 2.64 -17.32
N GLY A 37 -17.06 2.65 -16.50
CA GLY A 37 -16.88 2.58 -15.08
C GLY A 37 -18.18 2.80 -14.35
N CYS A 38 -18.14 2.38 -13.09
CA CYS A 38 -19.13 2.86 -12.15
C CYS A 38 -18.91 4.34 -11.84
N PRO A 39 -19.99 5.12 -11.59
CA PRO A 39 -19.88 6.51 -11.18
C PRO A 39 -19.01 6.70 -9.94
N SER A 40 -18.92 5.66 -9.11
CA SER A 40 -18.03 5.59 -7.95
C SER A 40 -17.09 4.39 -8.06
N PRO A 41 -15.77 4.58 -7.86
CA PRO A 41 -14.78 3.51 -7.90
C PRO A 41 -14.88 2.55 -6.68
N LYS A 42 -15.80 2.83 -5.75
CA LYS A 42 -16.12 1.99 -4.59
C LYS A 42 -17.18 0.93 -4.88
N TYR A 43 -17.72 0.92 -6.10
CA TYR A 43 -18.75 -0.02 -6.53
C TYR A 43 -18.36 -0.67 -7.86
N TYR A 44 -18.92 -1.86 -8.08
CA TYR A 44 -18.68 -2.70 -9.25
C TYR A 44 -19.96 -3.47 -9.62
N GLY A 45 -19.89 -4.25 -10.69
CA GLY A 45 -20.97 -5.07 -11.21
C GLY A 45 -21.90 -4.30 -12.16
N GLU A 46 -22.79 -5.05 -12.82
CA GLU A 46 -23.81 -4.49 -13.69
C GLU A 46 -24.72 -3.54 -12.89
N GLY A 47 -24.79 -2.27 -13.31
CA GLY A 47 -25.54 -1.23 -12.61
C GLY A 47 -24.89 -0.68 -11.34
N CYS A 48 -23.63 -1.04 -11.02
CA CYS A 48 -22.84 -0.38 -9.98
C CYS A 48 -23.40 -0.44 -8.56
N ASN A 49 -24.05 -1.55 -8.24
CA ASN A 49 -24.73 -1.77 -6.96
C ASN A 49 -23.92 -2.64 -5.99
N LEU A 50 -22.83 -3.26 -6.44
CA LEU A 50 -22.00 -4.11 -5.58
C LEU A 50 -20.85 -3.29 -4.99
N PRO A 51 -20.73 -3.17 -3.65
CA PRO A 51 -19.62 -2.43 -3.05
C PRO A 51 -18.32 -3.23 -3.16
N CYS A 52 -17.22 -2.55 -3.52
CA CYS A 52 -15.89 -3.14 -3.44
C CYS A 52 -15.57 -3.57 -2.00
N PRO A 53 -14.83 -4.67 -1.80
CA PRO A 53 -14.35 -5.10 -0.49
C PRO A 53 -13.68 -3.98 0.31
N LEU A 54 -13.93 -3.95 1.61
CA LEU A 54 -13.35 -2.97 2.53
C LEU A 54 -11.83 -3.10 2.64
N THR A 55 -11.31 -4.30 2.41
CA THR A 55 -9.90 -4.69 2.44
C THR A 55 -9.18 -4.44 1.12
N CYS A 56 -9.88 -3.94 0.08
CA CYS A 56 -9.20 -3.39 -1.09
C CYS A 56 -8.55 -2.05 -0.74
N LYS A 57 -7.34 -1.81 -1.25
CA LYS A 57 -6.63 -0.54 -1.10
C LYS A 57 -7.47 0.62 -1.61
N ASN A 58 -7.69 1.64 -0.78
CA ASN A 58 -8.57 2.79 -1.08
C ASN A 58 -10.03 2.42 -1.41
N ARG A 59 -10.47 1.20 -1.07
CA ARG A 59 -11.76 0.62 -1.46
C ARG A 59 -12.00 0.68 -2.98
N ARG A 60 -10.98 0.41 -3.78
CA ARG A 60 -11.06 0.38 -5.25
C ARG A 60 -10.92 -1.04 -5.80
N CYS A 61 -11.82 -1.38 -6.71
CA CYS A 61 -11.80 -2.66 -7.39
C CYS A 61 -12.17 -2.50 -8.86
N HIS A 62 -11.91 -3.54 -9.64
CA HIS A 62 -12.23 -3.61 -11.05
C HIS A 62 -13.76 -3.56 -11.23
N MET A 63 -14.22 -2.61 -12.04
CA MET A 63 -15.65 -2.31 -12.26
C MET A 63 -16.51 -3.51 -12.66
N GLU A 64 -15.99 -4.46 -13.45
CA GLU A 64 -16.76 -5.66 -13.85
C GLU A 64 -16.55 -6.85 -12.90
N THR A 65 -15.30 -7.10 -12.49
CA THR A 65 -14.94 -8.35 -11.82
C THR A 65 -14.90 -8.25 -10.30
N GLY A 66 -14.92 -7.04 -9.74
CA GLY A 66 -14.78 -6.80 -8.30
C GLY A 66 -13.39 -7.10 -7.73
N LYS A 67 -12.40 -7.41 -8.59
CA LYS A 67 -11.02 -7.69 -8.15
C LYS A 67 -10.33 -6.42 -7.67
N CYS A 68 -9.71 -6.46 -6.51
CA CYS A 68 -8.96 -5.32 -5.98
C CYS A 68 -7.68 -5.08 -6.80
N PHE A 69 -7.31 -3.81 -6.98
CA PHE A 69 -6.01 -3.46 -7.60
C PHE A 69 -4.83 -3.64 -6.63
N GLY A 70 -5.11 -3.65 -5.34
CA GLY A 70 -4.19 -3.94 -4.25
C GLY A 70 -4.98 -4.20 -2.97
N CYS A 71 -4.34 -4.84 -1.99
CA CYS A 71 -4.95 -5.11 -0.69
C CYS A 71 -4.42 -4.15 0.36
N GLU A 72 -5.23 -3.90 1.38
CA GLU A 72 -4.73 -3.38 2.65
C GLU A 72 -3.72 -4.36 3.25
N ASP A 73 -2.80 -3.84 4.06
CA ASP A 73 -1.77 -4.64 4.71
C ASP A 73 -2.39 -5.77 5.54
N GLY A 74 -1.78 -6.96 5.50
CA GLY A 74 -2.32 -8.14 6.19
C GLY A 74 -3.36 -8.94 5.40
N TYR A 75 -3.77 -8.48 4.21
CA TYR A 75 -4.72 -9.18 3.35
C TYR A 75 -4.12 -9.58 2.00
N PHE A 76 -4.67 -10.64 1.41
CA PHE A 76 -4.27 -11.17 0.11
C PHE A 76 -5.45 -11.82 -0.65
N GLY A 77 -5.18 -12.19 -1.90
CA GLY A 77 -6.16 -12.73 -2.84
C GLY A 77 -6.66 -11.68 -3.83
N SER A 78 -7.38 -12.12 -4.87
CA SER A 78 -7.88 -11.23 -5.93
C SER A 78 -8.93 -10.21 -5.44
N THR A 79 -9.62 -10.52 -4.36
CA THR A 79 -10.64 -9.66 -3.71
C THR A 79 -10.25 -9.27 -2.28
N CYS A 80 -9.00 -9.55 -1.85
CA CYS A 80 -8.51 -9.24 -0.50
C CYS A 80 -9.34 -9.84 0.65
N ASN A 81 -9.95 -11.01 0.42
CA ASN A 81 -10.82 -11.68 1.40
C ASN A 81 -10.06 -12.59 2.37
N PHE A 82 -8.75 -12.78 2.19
CA PHE A 82 -7.96 -13.68 3.02
C PHE A 82 -6.94 -12.89 3.82
N SER A 83 -6.87 -13.12 5.13
CA SER A 83 -5.81 -12.61 6.00
C SER A 83 -4.53 -13.43 5.84
N CYS A 84 -3.36 -12.86 6.14
CA CYS A 84 -2.08 -13.57 6.00
C CYS A 84 -2.10 -14.97 6.63
N PRO A 85 -1.75 -16.02 5.87
CA PRO A 85 -1.87 -17.40 6.34
C PRO A 85 -0.71 -17.79 7.25
N TYR A 86 0.40 -17.07 7.16
CA TYR A 86 1.63 -17.33 7.90
C TYR A 86 1.87 -16.21 8.92
N PRO A 87 1.99 -16.52 10.22
CA PRO A 87 2.23 -15.52 11.26
C PRO A 87 3.64 -14.91 11.20
N GLU A 88 4.53 -15.48 10.38
CA GLU A 88 5.89 -15.00 10.13
C GLU A 88 5.98 -13.91 9.06
N TYR A 89 4.84 -13.54 8.46
CA TYR A 89 4.77 -12.55 7.39
C TYR A 89 3.68 -11.51 7.64
N TYR A 90 3.90 -10.30 7.11
CA TYR A 90 3.02 -9.16 7.25
C TYR A 90 3.04 -8.27 5.99
N GLY A 91 2.23 -7.21 5.98
CA GLY A 91 2.17 -6.21 4.91
C GLY A 91 1.33 -6.62 3.70
N GLU A 92 1.38 -5.82 2.64
CA GLU A 92 0.65 -6.07 1.40
C GLU A 92 0.98 -7.45 0.81
N ARG A 93 -0.06 -8.29 0.65
CA ARG A 93 0.04 -9.66 0.14
C ARG A 93 0.97 -10.58 0.94
N CYS A 94 1.27 -10.24 2.20
CA CYS A 94 2.05 -11.07 3.13
C CYS A 94 3.48 -11.35 2.64
N ASN A 95 4.11 -10.35 2.01
CA ASN A 95 5.44 -10.49 1.43
C ASN A 95 6.57 -9.98 2.34
N LEU A 96 6.25 -9.33 3.46
CA LEU A 96 7.26 -8.81 4.38
C LEU A 96 7.48 -9.82 5.52
N PRO A 97 8.71 -10.32 5.72
CA PRO A 97 8.98 -11.21 6.85
C PRO A 97 9.01 -10.43 8.16
N CYS A 98 8.41 -10.99 9.21
CA CYS A 98 8.52 -10.45 10.57
C CYS A 98 9.99 -10.37 11.02
N PRO A 99 10.35 -9.38 11.87
CA PRO A 99 11.69 -9.30 12.45
C PRO A 99 12.14 -10.62 13.08
N PRO A 100 13.39 -11.07 12.86
CA PRO A 100 13.89 -12.34 13.39
C PRO A 100 14.01 -12.32 14.93
N THR A 101 13.98 -11.14 15.53
CA THR A 101 14.04 -10.87 16.96
C THR A 101 12.65 -10.83 17.61
N CYS A 102 11.57 -10.96 16.83
CA CYS A 102 10.26 -11.24 17.38
C CYS A 102 10.23 -12.65 17.95
N LYS A 103 9.56 -12.83 19.09
CA LYS A 103 9.33 -14.14 19.71
C LYS A 103 8.60 -15.07 18.74
N ASN A 104 9.17 -16.26 18.49
CA ASN A 104 8.68 -17.23 17.51
C ASN A 104 8.53 -16.67 16.08
N ARG A 105 9.22 -15.57 15.73
CA ARG A 105 9.05 -14.82 14.47
C ARG A 105 7.63 -14.34 14.20
N ARG A 106 6.81 -14.12 15.23
CA ARG A 106 5.41 -13.71 15.05
C ARG A 106 5.23 -12.21 15.20
N CYS A 107 4.56 -11.60 14.23
CA CYS A 107 4.20 -10.18 14.28
C CYS A 107 2.78 -9.93 13.77
N HIS A 108 2.27 -8.73 14.05
CA HIS A 108 0.95 -8.30 13.61
C HIS A 108 0.93 -8.16 12.08
N MET A 109 0.00 -8.86 11.42
CA MET A 109 -0.06 -8.97 9.96
C MET A 109 -0.17 -7.62 9.22
N GLU A 110 -0.79 -6.61 9.85
CA GLU A 110 -0.94 -5.29 9.23
C GLU A 110 0.24 -4.35 9.53
N THR A 111 0.81 -4.43 10.74
CA THR A 111 1.74 -3.38 11.24
C THR A 111 3.19 -3.86 11.37
N GLY A 112 3.44 -5.16 11.30
CA GLY A 112 4.75 -5.76 11.53
C GLY A 112 5.22 -5.71 12.99
N LYS A 113 4.37 -5.25 13.92
CA LYS A 113 4.72 -5.18 15.34
C LYS A 113 4.79 -6.57 15.97
N CYS A 114 5.88 -6.88 16.66
CA CYS A 114 6.05 -8.15 17.34
C CYS A 114 5.08 -8.27 18.52
N PHE A 115 4.56 -9.48 18.76
CA PHE A 115 3.77 -9.77 19.97
C PHE A 115 4.63 -9.90 21.23
N GLY A 116 5.94 -10.06 21.05
CA GLY A 116 6.95 -10.08 22.09
C GLY A 116 8.35 -10.15 21.46
N CYS A 117 9.37 -9.76 22.20
CA CYS A 117 10.76 -9.83 21.76
C CYS A 117 11.47 -11.05 22.34
N GLU A 118 12.48 -11.54 21.62
CA GLU A 118 13.49 -12.43 22.19
C GLU A 118 14.29 -11.72 23.28
N ASP A 119 14.91 -12.49 24.17
CA ASP A 119 15.66 -11.95 25.30
C ASP A 119 16.76 -10.99 24.84
N GLY A 120 16.81 -9.82 25.50
CA GLY A 120 17.75 -8.75 25.14
C GLY A 120 17.34 -7.90 23.94
N TYR A 121 16.10 -7.98 23.46
CA TYR A 121 15.56 -7.07 22.44
C TYR A 121 14.34 -6.28 22.96
N LEU A 122 14.20 -5.04 22.50
CA LEU A 122 13.13 -4.11 22.86
C LEU A 122 12.58 -3.35 21.65
N GLY A 123 11.45 -2.69 21.87
CA GLY A 123 10.72 -1.90 20.87
C GLY A 123 9.58 -2.69 20.22
N SER A 124 8.69 -1.98 19.52
CA SER A 124 7.52 -2.58 18.87
C SER A 124 7.86 -3.56 17.75
N THR A 125 9.05 -3.46 17.16
CA THR A 125 9.59 -4.36 16.14
C THR A 125 10.83 -5.12 16.60
N CYS A 126 11.16 -5.06 17.90
CA CYS A 126 12.33 -5.74 18.49
C CYS A 126 13.68 -5.39 17.80
N ASN A 127 13.82 -4.16 17.32
CA ASN A 127 15.02 -3.71 16.60
C ASN A 127 16.11 -3.16 17.53
N PHE A 128 15.82 -2.96 18.82
CA PHE A 128 16.78 -2.44 19.78
C PHE A 128 17.35 -3.58 20.62
N ARG A 129 18.63 -3.89 20.42
CA ARG A 129 19.34 -4.86 21.27
C ARG A 129 19.78 -4.18 22.55
N MET A 130 19.32 -4.67 23.70
CA MET A 130 19.89 -4.35 25.00
C MET A 130 21.26 -5.01 25.10
N GLN A 131 22.32 -4.23 24.92
CA GLN A 131 23.65 -4.71 25.26
C GLN A 131 23.77 -4.66 26.79
N GLY A 132 23.70 -5.82 27.42
CA GLY A 132 24.04 -5.97 28.84
C GLY A 132 25.55 -5.89 29.02
N ILE A 133 26.02 -4.87 29.73
CA ILE A 133 27.30 -4.94 30.44
C ILE A 133 27.13 -6.06 31.47
N THR A 134 28.05 -7.01 31.47
CA THR A 134 28.04 -8.28 32.21
C THR A 134 27.55 -8.17 33.66
N ALA A 135 26.78 -9.18 34.09
CA ALA A 135 26.35 -9.35 35.47
C ALA A 135 27.55 -9.63 36.39
N ASP A 136 28.09 -8.58 37.02
CA ASP A 136 28.95 -8.74 38.21
C ASP A 136 28.79 -7.60 39.23
N ARG A 137 27.56 -7.11 39.39
CA ARG A 137 27.05 -6.48 40.63
C ARG A 137 25.60 -6.06 40.39
N GLY A 138 24.74 -6.44 41.32
CA GLY A 138 23.30 -6.26 41.24
C GLY A 138 22.89 -4.84 40.84
N LEU A 139 22.12 -4.78 39.76
CA LEU A 139 21.29 -3.63 39.41
C LEU A 139 19.92 -4.20 39.09
N VAL A 140 18.96 -3.87 39.96
CA VAL A 140 17.53 -4.08 39.72
C VAL A 140 17.18 -3.26 38.48
N VAL A 141 16.78 -3.93 37.40
CA VAL A 141 16.40 -3.24 36.16
C VAL A 141 14.96 -2.80 36.32
N ASP A 142 14.73 -1.67 36.99
CA ASP A 142 13.45 -1.00 36.95
C ASP A 142 13.30 -0.32 35.57
N ASN A 143 12.50 -0.95 34.71
CA ASN A 143 11.84 -0.42 33.51
C ASN A 143 12.38 0.92 32.96
N MET A 144 13.26 0.87 31.96
CA MET A 144 13.52 2.03 31.08
C MET A 144 13.07 1.72 29.66
N GLY A 145 11.81 2.04 29.39
CA GLY A 145 11.32 2.20 28.02
C GLY A 145 11.95 3.46 27.40
N CYS A 146 12.44 3.34 26.17
CA CYS A 146 12.89 4.49 25.39
C CYS A 146 11.66 5.32 25.01
N GLY A 147 11.51 6.50 25.62
CA GLY A 147 10.53 7.52 25.23
C GLY A 147 9.42 7.79 26.23
N GLN A 148 9.74 8.24 27.45
CA GLN A 148 8.88 9.14 28.23
C GLN A 148 9.77 10.10 29.05
N GLU A 149 9.51 11.41 28.99
CA GLU A 149 10.10 12.39 29.90
C GLU A 149 9.65 12.08 31.33
N GLN A 150 10.47 11.39 32.11
CA GLN A 150 10.23 11.27 33.54
C GLN A 150 10.88 12.46 34.25
N LYS A 151 10.05 13.35 34.81
CA LYS A 151 10.48 14.38 35.76
C LYS A 151 11.08 13.68 36.97
N ILE A 152 12.40 13.65 37.03
CA ILE A 152 13.12 13.17 38.20
C ILE A 152 12.93 14.20 39.31
N HIS A 153 12.15 13.86 40.34
CA HIS A 153 12.08 14.65 41.57
C HIS A 153 13.28 14.27 42.45
N THR A 154 14.47 14.76 42.10
CA THR A 154 15.64 14.69 42.98
C THR A 154 15.46 15.68 44.11
N LYS A 155 15.21 15.19 45.33
CA LYS A 155 15.53 15.95 46.54
C LYS A 155 17.03 16.23 46.52
N GLU A 156 17.33 17.50 46.78
CA GLU A 156 18.64 18.15 46.72
C GLU A 156 19.83 17.25 47.06
N MET A 157 20.88 17.35 46.25
CA MET A 157 22.22 17.72 46.70
C MET A 157 23.03 18.18 45.49
N ARG A 158 23.66 19.34 45.66
CA ARG A 158 24.39 20.15 44.66
C ARG A 158 25.31 19.33 43.75
N GLY A 159 25.26 19.64 42.46
CA GLY A 159 26.29 19.26 41.50
C GLY A 159 25.74 19.10 40.09
N GLN A 160 25.80 20.17 39.30
CA GLN A 160 25.60 20.09 37.86
C GLN A 160 26.65 19.17 37.25
N LEU A 161 26.22 18.03 36.71
CA LEU A 161 26.93 17.37 35.62
C LEU A 161 25.86 16.94 34.62
N GLU A 162 25.71 17.73 33.55
CA GLU A 162 24.92 17.37 32.38
C GLU A 162 25.53 16.10 31.77
N LYS A 163 25.07 14.93 32.21
CA LYS A 163 25.33 13.69 31.51
C LYS A 163 24.40 13.66 30.31
N ARG A 164 24.89 14.17 29.18
CA ARG A 164 24.37 13.78 27.87
C ARG A 164 24.59 12.28 27.73
N LEU A 165 23.54 11.48 27.89
CA LEU A 165 23.55 10.14 27.35
C LEU A 165 23.33 10.27 25.83
N CYS A 166 24.38 9.97 25.07
CA CYS A 166 24.25 9.75 23.64
C CYS A 166 23.37 8.52 23.40
N CYS A 167 22.54 8.62 22.36
CA CYS A 167 22.05 7.46 21.61
C CYS A 167 23.22 6.69 20.97
#